data_AF-A0A2E2JIJ3-F1
#
_entry.id   AF-A0A2E2JIJ3-F1
#
_cell.length_a   1.000
_cell.length_b   1.000
_cell.length_c   1.000
_cell.angle_alpha   90.00
_cell.angle_beta   90.00
_cell.angle_gamma   90.00
#
_symmetry.space_group_name_H-M   'P 1'
#
loop_
_entity.id
_entity.type
_entity.pdbx_description
1 polymer ?
#
loop_
_entity_poly.entity_id
_entity_poly.type
_entity_poly.pdbx_seq_one_letter_code
_entity_poly.pdbx_strand_id
1 'polypeptide(L)'
;MAKNRLSDLNDHLFMQLERLSDEDLSNEEIEKEAKRAEAIVGVADKIIANASLGIQAAKLVAGHGADPTPYLRTINATAVPAQVEDRS
;
A
#
# COMPACT_ATOMS: atom_id res chain seq x y z
N MET A 1 -1.68 -15.16 -5.76
CA MET A 1 -0.78 -14.04 -6.12
C MET A 1 -0.25 -13.41 -4.84
N ALA A 2 0.96 -12.86 -4.82
CA ALA A 2 1.50 -12.16 -3.65
C ALA A 2 0.73 -10.84 -3.41
N LYS A 3 0.35 -10.56 -2.15
CA LYS A 3 -0.35 -9.35 -1.73
C LYS A 3 0.64 -8.33 -1.17
N ASN A 4 1.27 -7.56 -2.05
CA ASN A 4 2.36 -6.65 -1.68
C ASN A 4 2.17 -5.22 -2.20
N ARG A 5 0.94 -4.85 -2.57
CA ARG A 5 0.60 -3.54 -3.11
C ARG A 5 -0.15 -2.70 -2.07
N LEU A 6 -0.09 -1.37 -2.22
CA LEU A 6 -0.90 -0.46 -1.40
C LEU A 6 -2.41 -0.66 -1.59
N SER A 7 -2.86 -1.09 -2.77
CA SER A 7 -4.26 -1.45 -2.99
C SER A 7 -4.69 -2.63 -2.12
N ASP A 8 -3.84 -3.65 -1.99
CA ASP A 8 -4.14 -4.80 -1.13
C ASP A 8 -4.28 -4.36 0.34
N LEU A 9 -3.39 -3.46 0.80
CA LEU A 9 -3.49 -2.89 2.15
C LEU A 9 -4.82 -2.14 2.33
N ASN A 10 -5.24 -1.35 1.35
CA ASN A 10 -6.48 -0.60 1.41
C ASN A 10 -7.71 -1.52 1.50
N ASP A 11 -7.75 -2.58 0.69
CA ASP A 11 -8.81 -3.60 0.74
C ASP A 11 -8.88 -4.26 2.13
N HIS A 12 -7.71 -4.56 2.72
CA HIS A 12 -7.63 -5.15 4.05
C HIS A 12 -8.12 -4.19 5.15
N LEU A 13 -7.84 -2.89 5.05
CA LEU A 13 -8.34 -1.87 5.98
C LEU A 13 -9.86 -1.73 5.89
N PHE A 14 -10.42 -1.71 4.68
CA PHE A 14 -11.88 -1.66 4.51
C PHE A 14 -12.56 -2.91 5.05
N MET A 15 -12.03 -4.11 4.78
CA MET A 15 -12.55 -5.34 5.37
C MET A 15 -12.52 -5.31 6.91
N GLN A 16 -11.50 -4.68 7.51
CA GLN A 16 -11.42 -4.52 8.95
C GLN A 16 -12.48 -3.55 9.49
N LEU A 17 -12.80 -2.47 8.75
CA LEU A 17 -13.87 -1.54 9.08
C LEU A 17 -15.25 -2.20 9.03
N GLU A 18 -15.52 -3.00 8.00
CA GLU A 18 -16.77 -3.75 7.88
C GLU A 18 -16.96 -4.70 9.07
N ARG A 19 -15.90 -5.42 9.46
CA ARG A 19 -15.96 -6.33 10.64
C ARG A 19 -16.21 -5.60 11.94
N LEU A 20 -15.59 -4.43 12.15
CA LEU A 20 -15.83 -3.62 13.34
C LEU A 20 -17.24 -3.02 13.41
N SER A 21 -17.90 -2.92 12.25
CA SER A 21 -19.23 -2.32 12.12
C SER A 21 -20.35 -3.37 12.18
N ASP A 22 -20.01 -4.65 12.39
CA ASP A 22 -20.97 -5.72 12.56
C ASP A 22 -21.71 -5.56 13.90
N GLU A 23 -23.02 -5.30 13.82
CA GLU A 23 -23.89 -5.01 14.97
C GLU A 23 -24.17 -6.25 15.82
N ASP A 24 -23.91 -7.46 15.30
CA ASP A 24 -24.17 -8.72 15.98
C ASP A 24 -22.99 -9.18 16.88
N LEU A 25 -21.91 -8.40 16.94
CA LEU A 25 -20.73 -8.75 17.76
C LEU A 25 -21.01 -8.67 19.26
N SER A 26 -20.54 -9.68 19.98
CA SER A 26 -20.44 -9.61 21.44
C SER A 26 -19.36 -8.63 21.90
N ASN A 27 -19.41 -8.21 23.17
CA ASN A 27 -18.41 -7.33 23.76
C ASN A 27 -16.99 -7.90 23.66
N GLU A 28 -16.82 -9.20 23.89
CA GLU A 28 -15.52 -9.88 23.76
C GLU A 28 -15.01 -9.88 22.32
N GLU A 29 -15.90 -10.01 21.34
CA GLU A 29 -15.56 -9.97 19.92
C GLU A 29 -15.19 -8.56 19.47
N ILE A 30 -15.91 -7.54 19.94
CA ILE A 30 -15.56 -6.13 19.72
C ILE A 30 -14.15 -5.85 20.25
N GLU A 31 -13.82 -6.28 21.47
CA GLU A 31 -12.48 -6.06 22.03
C GLU A 31 -11.40 -6.76 21.21
N LYS A 32 -11.67 -7.99 20.75
CA LYS A 32 -10.75 -8.75 19.88
C LYS A 32 -10.54 -8.06 18.54
N GLU A 33 -11.61 -7.54 17.94
CA GLU A 33 -11.53 -6.89 16.63
C GLU A 33 -10.91 -5.49 16.72
N ALA A 34 -11.09 -4.79 17.84
CA ALA A 34 -10.38 -3.55 18.14
C ALA A 34 -8.86 -3.78 18.24
N LYS A 35 -8.42 -4.81 18.97
CA LYS A 35 -6.99 -5.20 19.05
C LYS A 35 -6.43 -5.59 17.68
N ARG A 36 -7.23 -6.30 16.87
CA ARG A 36 -6.84 -6.65 15.50
C ARG A 36 -6.68 -5.39 14.64
N ALA A 37 -7.62 -4.46 14.73
CA ALA A 37 -7.58 -3.21 13.97
C ALA A 37 -6.35 -2.37 14.34
N GLU A 38 -6.03 -2.25 15.63
CA GLU A 38 -4.81 -1.57 16.10
C GLU A 38 -3.54 -2.21 15.51
N ALA A 39 -3.44 -3.54 15.54
CA ALA A 39 -2.30 -4.25 14.94
C ALA A 39 -2.20 -4.02 13.42
N ILE A 40 -3.34 -4.00 12.71
CA ILE A 40 -3.38 -3.72 11.27
C ILE A 40 -2.93 -2.30 10.98
N VAL A 41 -3.41 -1.30 11.73
CA VAL A 41 -2.97 0.10 11.60
C VAL A 41 -1.46 0.20 11.82
N GLY A 42 -0.93 -0.44 12.86
CA GLY A 42 0.50 -0.44 13.15
C GLY A 42 1.35 -0.99 12.00
N VAL A 43 0.89 -2.05 11.32
CA VAL A 43 1.56 -2.60 10.13
C VAL A 43 1.36 -1.70 8.90
N ALA A 44 0.15 -1.15 8.73
CA ALA A 44 -0.18 -0.23 7.64
C ALA A 44 0.75 1.00 7.63
N ASP A 45 1.00 1.58 8.80
CA ASP A 45 1.92 2.71 8.96
C ASP A 45 3.33 2.39 8.46
N LYS A 46 3.84 1.17 8.72
CA LYS A 46 5.16 0.76 8.23
C LYS A 46 5.19 0.59 6.72
N ILE A 47 4.11 0.06 6.14
CA ILE A 47 3.98 -0.11 4.68
C ILE A 47 3.94 1.27 4.00
N ILE A 48 3.14 2.20 4.53
CA ILE A 48 3.03 3.58 4.01
C ILE A 48 4.38 4.30 4.12
N ALA A 49 5.07 4.18 5.25
CA ALA A 49 6.40 4.77 5.44
C ALA A 49 7.42 4.21 4.41
N ASN A 50 7.40 2.91 4.15
CA ASN A 50 8.25 2.29 3.14
C ASN A 50 7.92 2.78 1.72
N ALA A 51 6.63 2.88 1.38
CA ALA A 51 6.20 3.42 0.08
C ALA A 51 6.62 4.89 -0.09
N SER A 52 6.49 5.71 0.96
CA SER A 52 6.95 7.11 0.96
C SER A 52 8.46 7.21 0.71
N LEU A 53 9.26 6.34 1.34
CA LEU A 53 10.69 6.25 1.07
C LEU A 53 10.99 5.89 -0.39
N GLY A 54 10.23 4.94 -0.96
CA GLY A 54 10.31 4.60 -2.38
C GLY A 54 10.01 5.78 -3.31
N ILE A 55 8.97 6.57 -3.00
CA ILE A 55 8.65 7.81 -3.75
C ILE A 55 9.79 8.83 -3.65
N GLN A 56 10.38 9.00 -2.48
CA GLN A 56 11.50 9.94 -2.29
C GLN A 56 12.73 9.51 -3.09
N ALA A 57 13.06 8.22 -3.09
CA ALA A 57 14.12 7.66 -3.93
C ALA A 57 13.82 7.84 -5.42
N ALA A 58 12.59 7.55 -5.85
CA ALA A 58 12.13 7.78 -7.22
C ALA A 58 12.30 9.24 -7.65
N LYS A 59 11.87 10.20 -6.81
CA LYS A 59 12.03 11.64 -7.07
C LYS A 59 13.49 12.04 -7.21
N LEU A 60 14.36 11.52 -6.32
CA LEU A 60 15.79 11.78 -6.37
C LEU A 60 16.39 11.29 -7.70
N VAL A 61 16.10 10.04 -8.08
CA VAL A 61 16.64 9.41 -9.29
C VAL A 61 16.13 10.11 -10.56
N ALA A 62 14.84 10.42 -10.63
CA ALA A 62 14.26 11.16 -11.75
C ALA A 62 14.86 12.57 -11.88
N GLY A 63 15.13 13.26 -10.76
CA GLY A 63 15.80 14.56 -10.75
C GLY A 63 17.22 14.54 -11.30
N HIS A 64 17.87 13.37 -11.34
CA HIS A 64 19.19 13.17 -11.97
C HIS A 64 19.11 12.56 -13.38
N GLY A 65 17.90 12.45 -13.96
CA GLY A 65 17.69 11.95 -15.32
C GLY A 65 17.71 10.43 -15.46
N ALA A 66 17.64 9.66 -14.36
CA ALA A 66 17.60 8.20 -14.38
C ALA A 66 16.17 7.67 -14.20
N ASP A 67 15.94 6.40 -14.57
CA ASP A 67 14.62 5.76 -14.49
C ASP A 67 14.18 5.49 -13.03
N PRO A 68 13.06 6.09 -12.57
CA PRO A 68 12.55 5.90 -11.21
C PRO A 68 11.72 4.62 -11.03
N THR A 69 11.36 3.91 -12.11
CA THR A 69 10.41 2.78 -12.10
C THR A 69 10.76 1.68 -11.09
N PRO A 70 12.03 1.29 -10.88
CA PRO A 70 12.38 0.26 -9.89
C PRO A 70 11.91 0.56 -8.46
N TYR A 71 11.75 1.84 -8.10
CA TYR A 71 11.40 2.29 -6.75
C TYR A 71 9.89 2.45 -6.50
N LEU A 72 9.06 2.35 -7.55
CA LEU A 72 7.62 2.62 -7.48
C LEU A 72 6.74 1.35 -7.48
N ARG A 73 7.36 0.16 -7.44
CA ARG A 73 6.69 -1.14 -7.61
C ARG A 73 5.56 -1.41 -6.61
N THR A 74 5.65 -0.88 -5.39
CA THR A 74 4.66 -1.11 -4.32
C THR A 74 3.40 -0.25 -4.46
N ILE A 75 3.46 0.81 -5.26
CA ILE A 75 2.46 1.90 -5.33
C ILE A 75 1.52 1.73 -6.54
N ASN A 76 1.45 0.52 -7.11
CA ASN A 76 0.73 0.25 -8.37
C ASN A 76 1.26 1.03 -9.58
N ALA A 77 2.54 1.43 -9.59
CA ALA A 77 3.20 1.71 -10.85
C ALA A 77 3.40 0.37 -11.57
N THR A 78 2.36 -0.11 -12.26
CA THR A 78 2.58 -0.91 -13.46
C THR A 78 3.65 -0.16 -14.23
N ALA A 79 4.79 -0.79 -14.46
CA ALA A 79 5.89 -0.23 -15.22
C ALA A 79 5.27 0.58 -16.37
N VAL A 80 5.51 1.89 -16.38
CA VAL A 80 5.14 2.70 -17.54
C VAL A 80 5.72 1.93 -18.72
N PRO A 81 4.89 1.40 -19.65
CA PRO A 81 5.44 0.67 -20.78
C PRO A 81 6.41 1.66 -21.42
N ALA A 82 7.68 1.25 -21.53
CA ALA A 82 8.72 2.05 -22.17
C ALA A 82 8.08 2.60 -23.44
N GLN A 83 7.84 3.91 -23.46
CA GLN A 83 7.19 4.53 -24.60
C GLN A 83 8.09 4.22 -25.78
N VAL A 84 7.54 3.45 -26.72
CA VAL A 84 8.13 3.15 -28.01
C VAL A 84 8.23 4.49 -28.71
N GLU A 85 9.34 5.19 -28.53
CA GLU A 85 9.81 6.17 -29.51
C GLU A 85 10.76 5.45 -30.46
N ASP A 86 10.16 4.59 -31.27
CA ASP A 86 10.53 4.51 -32.67
C ASP A 86 10.14 5.87 -33.28
N ARG A 87 11.10 6.77 -33.38
CA ARG A 87 10.99 7.93 -34.26
C ARG A 87 12.04 7.78 -35.34
N SER A 88 11.51 7.67 -36.55
CA SER A 88 12.19 7.56 -37.84
C SER A 88 13.19 8.68 -38.10
#